data_AF-A0A7T0G3U6-F1
#
_entry.id   AF-A0A7T0G3U6-F1
#
_cell.length_a   1.000
_cell.length_b   1.000
_cell.length_c   1.000
_cell.angle_alpha   90.00
_cell.angle_beta   90.00
_cell.angle_gamma   90.00
#
_symmetry.space_group_name_H-M   'P 1'
#
loop_
_entity.id
_entity.type
_entity.pdbx_description
1 polymer ?
#
loop_
_entity_poly.entity_id
_entity_poly.type
_entity_poly.pdbx_seq_one_letter_code
_entity_poly.pdbx_strand_id
1 'polypeptide(L)'
;MILTLEDIPGGGNIAQFLVWLVQSVLFYLVCFTAMMNASDDFTGNHWIKVPLMWGLSFITAGLMAVLSYHPPILIVVMLIANWFRIKKQETDALQETPPRSINLPIYILGSYGYILLTLYLNYFIRISIVNSLNS
;
A
#
# COMPACT_ATOMS: atom_id res chain seq x y z
N MET A 1 7.98 -23.19 -35.47
CA MET A 1 8.15 -21.82 -34.95
C MET A 1 7.09 -21.61 -33.90
N ILE A 2 7.46 -21.56 -32.61
CA ILE A 2 6.51 -21.22 -31.54
C ILE A 2 6.36 -19.70 -31.60
N LEU A 3 5.14 -19.19 -31.81
CA LEU A 3 4.90 -17.75 -31.71
C LEU A 3 5.18 -17.34 -30.27
N THR A 4 6.16 -16.46 -30.10
CA THR A 4 6.39 -15.80 -28.82
C THR A 4 5.31 -14.73 -28.66
N LEU A 5 4.95 -14.36 -27.44
CA LEU A 5 3.91 -13.35 -27.18
C LEU A 5 4.25 -11.98 -27.81
N GLU A 6 5.53 -11.78 -28.15
CA GLU A 6 6.10 -10.64 -28.86
C GLU A 6 5.73 -10.60 -30.35
N ASP A 7 5.40 -11.75 -30.96
CA ASP A 7 5.02 -11.87 -32.37
C ASP A 7 3.54 -11.48 -32.62
N ILE A 8 2.77 -11.24 -31.55
CA ILE A 8 1.39 -10.76 -31.62
C ILE A 8 1.41 -9.22 -31.53
N PRO A 9 0.85 -8.47 -32.50
CA PRO A 9 0.74 -7.03 -32.39
C PRO A 9 -0.06 -6.64 -31.14
N GLY A 10 0.62 -6.04 -30.16
CA GLY A 10 0.06 -5.68 -28.85
C GLY A 10 0.21 -6.74 -27.73
N GLY A 11 0.72 -7.94 -28.02
CA GLY A 11 0.88 -9.02 -27.04
C GLY A 11 1.82 -8.68 -25.88
N GLY A 12 2.94 -8.00 -26.17
CA GLY A 12 3.86 -7.48 -25.15
C GLY A 12 3.19 -6.48 -24.19
N ASN A 13 2.34 -5.60 -24.69
CA ASN A 13 1.63 -4.61 -23.88
C ASN A 13 0.59 -5.26 -22.96
N ILE A 14 -0.11 -6.29 -23.45
CA ILE A 14 -1.08 -7.06 -22.65
C ILE A 14 -0.37 -7.81 -21.53
N ALA A 15 0.77 -8.43 -21.81
CA ALA A 15 1.57 -9.13 -20.81
C ALA A 15 2.07 -8.19 -19.70
N GLN A 16 2.60 -7.02 -20.08
CA GLN A 16 3.03 -5.99 -19.13
C GLN A 16 1.88 -5.48 -18.27
N PHE A 17 0.70 -5.27 -18.87
CA PHE A 17 -0.51 -4.90 -18.13
C PHE A 17 -0.92 -5.98 -17.12
N LEU A 18 -0.91 -7.26 -17.51
CA LEU A 18 -1.23 -8.36 -16.60
C LEU A 18 -0.24 -8.46 -15.44
N VAL A 19 1.06 -8.34 -15.71
CA VAL A 19 2.09 -8.31 -14.66
C VAL A 19 1.86 -7.14 -13.72
N TRP A 20 1.60 -5.95 -14.25
CA TRP A 20 1.29 -4.77 -13.45
C TRP A 20 0.01 -4.96 -12.61
N LEU A 21 -1.03 -5.58 -13.18
CA LEU A 21 -2.29 -5.87 -12.49
C LEU A 21 -2.09 -6.86 -11.34
N VAL A 22 -1.38 -7.96 -11.59
CA VAL A 22 -1.06 -8.96 -10.56
C VAL A 22 -0.24 -8.34 -9.43
N GLN A 23 0.79 -7.55 -9.76
CA GLN A 23 1.57 -6.82 -8.76
C GLN A 23 0.69 -5.86 -7.96
N SER A 24 -0.20 -5.12 -8.62
CA SER A 24 -1.13 -4.18 -7.96
C SER A 24 -2.02 -4.90 -6.95
N VAL A 25 -2.59 -6.04 -7.32
CA VAL A 25 -3.42 -6.87 -6.44
C VAL A 25 -2.60 -7.41 -5.27
N LEU A 26 -1.38 -7.91 -5.51
CA LEU A 26 -0.51 -8.43 -4.46
C LEU A 26 -0.12 -7.34 -3.46
N PHE A 27 0.28 -6.16 -3.93
CA PHE A 27 0.60 -5.03 -3.06
C PHE A 27 -0.63 -4.53 -2.29
N TYR A 28 -1.80 -4.52 -2.92
CA TYR A 28 -3.05 -4.19 -2.23
C TYR A 28 -3.34 -5.19 -1.10
N LEU A 29 -3.28 -6.49 -1.37
CA LEU A 29 -3.60 -7.50 -0.38
C LEU A 29 -2.56 -7.54 0.75
N VAL A 30 -1.28 -7.64 0.43
CA VAL A 30 -0.23 -7.83 1.43
C VAL A 30 0.10 -6.52 2.13
N CYS A 31 0.48 -5.50 1.35
CA CYS A 31 1.03 -4.26 1.92
C CYS A 31 -0.06 -3.30 2.39
N PHE A 32 -1.29 -3.39 1.90
CA PHE A 32 -2.38 -2.56 2.40
C PHE A 32 -3.26 -3.35 3.36
N THR A 33 -3.98 -4.39 2.91
CA THR A 33 -4.97 -5.03 3.77
C THR A 33 -4.34 -5.79 4.94
N ALA A 34 -3.41 -6.71 4.68
CA ALA A 34 -2.82 -7.53 5.74
C ALA A 34 -1.95 -6.70 6.68
N MET A 35 -1.08 -5.86 6.13
CA MET A 35 -0.17 -5.05 6.94
C MET A 35 -0.89 -4.00 7.80
N MET A 36 -1.92 -3.32 7.27
CA MET A 36 -2.69 -2.37 8.09
C MET A 36 -3.53 -3.07 9.15
N ASN A 37 -4.16 -4.21 8.82
CA ASN A 37 -4.97 -4.94 9.78
C ASN A 37 -4.09 -5.55 10.89
N ALA A 38 -2.96 -6.16 10.54
CA ALA A 38 -2.00 -6.68 11.52
C ALA A 38 -1.41 -5.57 12.42
N SER A 39 -1.13 -4.40 11.84
CA SER A 39 -0.68 -3.24 12.61
C SER A 39 -1.77 -2.76 13.58
N ASP A 40 -3.04 -2.78 13.16
CA ASP A 40 -4.15 -2.39 14.02
C ASP A 40 -4.36 -3.39 15.16
N ASP A 41 -4.28 -4.70 14.89
CA ASP A 41 -4.40 -5.74 15.92
C ASP A 41 -3.25 -5.66 16.93
N PHE A 42 -2.03 -5.36 16.48
CA PHE A 42 -0.86 -5.26 17.35
C PHE A 42 -0.87 -3.99 18.23
N THR A 43 -1.34 -2.86 17.70
CA THR A 43 -1.22 -1.56 18.39
C THR A 43 -2.52 -1.04 19.00
N GLY A 44 -3.68 -1.53 18.56
CA GLY A 44 -4.98 -1.10 19.06
C GLY A 44 -5.17 0.41 19.00
N ASN A 45 -5.46 1.04 20.15
CA ASN A 45 -5.66 2.48 20.31
C ASN A 45 -4.42 3.26 20.78
N HIS A 46 -3.24 2.62 20.78
CA HIS A 46 -2.02 3.26 21.25
C HIS A 46 -1.41 4.18 20.19
N TRP A 47 -0.83 5.28 20.65
CA TRP A 47 -0.10 6.24 19.80
C TRP A 47 1.11 5.62 19.07
N ILE A 48 1.63 4.49 19.56
CA ILE A 48 2.72 3.77 18.91
C ILE A 48 2.34 3.23 17.52
N LYS A 49 1.04 3.19 17.19
CA LYS A 49 0.54 2.89 15.85
C LYS A 49 1.15 3.77 14.77
N VAL A 50 1.24 5.07 15.03
CA VAL A 50 1.73 6.04 14.04
C VAL A 50 3.19 5.76 13.63
N PRO A 51 4.17 5.72 14.55
CA PRO A 51 5.55 5.43 14.18
C PRO A 51 5.72 4.00 13.64
N LEU A 52 4.95 3.02 14.13
CA LEU A 52 5.00 1.66 13.58
C LEU A 52 4.55 1.62 12.13
N MET A 53 3.37 2.19 11.81
CA MET A 53 2.86 2.26 10.46
C MET A 53 3.80 3.05 9.55
N TRP A 54 4.36 4.16 10.02
CA TRP A 54 5.32 4.91 9.22
C TRP A 54 6.61 4.12 8.97
N GLY A 55 7.09 3.35 9.95
CA GLY A 55 8.23 2.45 9.76
C GLY A 55 7.95 1.36 8.70
N LEU A 56 6.75 0.79 8.72
CA LEU A 56 6.32 -0.20 7.73
C LEU A 56 6.28 0.38 6.30
N SER A 57 6.02 1.67 6.15
CA SER A 57 6.04 2.32 4.83
C SER A 57 7.40 2.24 4.14
N PHE A 58 8.51 2.21 4.90
CA PHE A 58 9.85 2.03 4.35
C PHE A 58 10.04 0.65 3.76
N ILE A 59 9.55 -0.38 4.46
CA ILE A 59 9.61 -1.78 4.01
C ILE A 59 8.80 -1.93 2.72
N THR A 60 7.57 -1.41 2.72
CA THR A 60 6.69 -1.46 1.54
C THR A 60 7.27 -0.70 0.35
N ALA A 61 7.78 0.52 0.56
CA ALA A 61 8.38 1.31 -0.50
C ALA A 61 9.66 0.65 -1.05
N GLY A 62 10.48 0.05 -0.19
CA GLY A 62 11.65 -0.72 -0.58
C GLY A 62 11.28 -1.94 -1.43
N LEU A 63 10.26 -2.70 -1.04
CA LEU A 63 9.76 -3.83 -1.82
C LEU A 63 9.23 -3.39 -3.19
N MET A 64 8.49 -2.28 -3.25
CA MET A 64 8.02 -1.71 -4.51
C MET A 64 9.18 -1.27 -5.42
N ALA A 65 10.27 -0.75 -4.84
CA ALA A 65 11.47 -0.37 -5.59
C ALA A 65 12.18 -1.61 -6.18
N VAL A 66 12.39 -2.67 -5.38
CA VAL A 66 13.01 -3.92 -5.83
C VAL A 66 12.21 -4.57 -6.96
N LEU A 67 10.88 -4.53 -6.88
CA LEU A 67 9.99 -5.07 -7.92
C LEU A 67 9.73 -4.10 -9.08
N SER A 68 10.36 -2.93 -9.09
CA SER A 68 10.18 -1.88 -10.10
C SER A 68 8.71 -1.46 -10.33
N TYR A 69 7.88 -1.61 -9.30
CA TYR A 69 6.45 -1.36 -9.39
C TYR A 69 6.14 0.14 -9.29
N HIS A 70 5.18 0.60 -10.12
CA HIS A 70 4.64 1.95 -10.06
C HIS A 70 3.25 1.94 -9.43
N PRO A 71 3.05 2.56 -8.25
CA PRO A 71 1.81 2.48 -7.51
C PRO A 71 0.79 3.62 -7.71
N PRO A 72 0.86 4.57 -8.67
CA PRO A 72 0.04 5.79 -8.59
C PRO A 72 -1.47 5.48 -8.58
N ILE A 73 -1.93 4.54 -9.42
CA ILE A 73 -3.34 4.10 -9.42
C ILE A 73 -3.67 3.36 -8.13
N LEU A 74 -2.75 2.50 -7.66
CA LEU A 74 -2.93 1.72 -6.44
C LEU A 74 -3.10 2.63 -5.21
N ILE A 75 -2.36 3.74 -5.13
CA ILE A 75 -2.49 4.70 -4.03
C ILE A 75 -3.89 5.31 -3.99
N VAL A 76 -4.47 5.69 -5.14
CA VAL A 76 -5.85 6.21 -5.19
C VAL A 76 -6.84 5.16 -4.68
N VAL A 77 -6.68 3.91 -5.10
CA VAL A 77 -7.50 2.79 -4.61
C VAL A 77 -7.33 2.60 -3.10
N MET A 78 -6.11 2.64 -2.58
CA MET A 78 -5.82 2.52 -1.14
C MET A 78 -6.44 3.67 -0.33
N LEU A 79 -6.42 4.91 -0.83
CA LEU A 79 -7.04 6.05 -0.14
C LEU A 79 -8.54 5.88 0.02
N ILE A 80 -9.23 5.47 -1.06
CA ILE A 80 -10.68 5.22 -1.05
C ILE A 80 -10.99 4.03 -0.14
N ALA A 81 -10.26 2.92 -0.29
CA ALA A 81 -10.45 1.72 0.52
C ALA A 81 -10.21 2.00 2.01
N ASN A 82 -9.22 2.84 2.34
CA ASN A 82 -8.89 3.19 3.72
C ASN A 82 -10.01 3.99 4.39
N TRP A 83 -10.67 4.88 3.63
CA TRP A 83 -11.83 5.60 4.13
C TRP A 83 -12.97 4.66 4.54
N PHE A 84 -13.30 3.68 3.69
CA PHE A 84 -14.28 2.65 4.01
C PHE A 84 -13.84 1.78 5.20
N ARG A 85 -12.54 1.45 5.28
CA ARG A 85 -11.96 0.66 6.38
C ARG A 85 -12.14 1.34 7.73
N ILE A 86 -11.82 2.63 7.83
CA ILE A 86 -11.94 3.40 9.07
C ILE A 86 -13.41 3.49 9.50
N LYS A 87 -14.33 3.78 8.56
CA LYS A 87 -15.77 3.80 8.85
C LYS A 87 -16.29 2.45 9.35
N LYS A 88 -15.81 1.36 8.76
CA LYS A 88 -16.15 0.02 9.21
C LYS A 88 -15.65 -0.23 10.64
N GLN A 89 -14.39 0.11 10.94
CA GLN A 89 -13.83 -0.04 12.29
C GLN A 89 -14.59 0.76 13.35
N GLU A 90 -14.99 2.00 13.03
CA GLU A 90 -15.83 2.83 13.90
C GLU A 90 -17.19 2.16 14.19
N THR A 91 -17.84 1.64 13.14
CA THR A 91 -19.12 0.94 13.27
C THR A 91 -18.98 -0.34 14.09
N ASP A 92 -17.95 -1.14 13.82
CA ASP A 92 -17.69 -2.41 14.51
C ASP A 92 -17.43 -2.16 16.01
N ALA A 93 -16.65 -1.12 16.35
CA ALA A 93 -16.36 -0.77 17.74
C ALA A 93 -17.58 -0.28 18.55
N LEU A 94 -18.55 0.35 17.89
CA LEU A 94 -19.83 0.73 18.50
C LEU A 94 -20.76 -0.46 18.74
N GLN A 95 -20.60 -1.54 17.97
CA GLN A 95 -21.40 -2.77 18.09
C GLN A 95 -20.82 -3.76 19.10
N GLU A 96 -19.55 -3.61 19.51
CA GLU A 96 -18.94 -4.42 20.58
C GLU A 96 -19.64 -4.18 21.94
N THR A 97 -19.74 -5.22 22.77
CA THR A 97 -20.26 -5.14 24.14
C THR A 97 -19.19 -5.57 25.15
N PRO A 98 -18.63 -4.66 25.97
CA PRO A 98 -18.89 -3.21 26.01
C PRO A 98 -18.31 -2.46 24.80
N PRO A 99 -18.87 -1.29 24.44
CA PRO A 99 -18.41 -0.52 23.29
C PRO A 99 -16.96 -0.07 23.46
N ARG A 100 -16.15 -0.33 22.44
CA ARG A 100 -14.73 0.03 22.42
C ARG A 100 -14.57 1.49 21.99
N SER A 101 -13.87 2.29 22.77
CA SER A 101 -13.54 3.66 22.37
C SER A 101 -12.44 3.66 21.29
N ILE A 102 -12.75 4.05 20.06
CA ILE A 102 -11.73 4.20 18.99
C ILE A 102 -11.22 5.64 18.97
N ASN A 103 -9.90 5.80 19.02
CA ASN A 103 -9.24 7.08 18.82
C ASN A 103 -9.06 7.34 17.31
N LEU A 104 -10.11 7.85 16.66
CA LEU A 104 -10.14 8.14 15.22
C LEU A 104 -8.91 8.90 14.70
N PRO A 105 -8.38 9.94 15.40
CA PRO A 105 -7.20 10.67 14.92
C PRO A 105 -5.96 9.79 14.74
N ILE A 106 -5.75 8.79 15.62
CA ILE A 106 -4.60 7.89 15.56
C ILE A 106 -4.70 6.98 14.33
N TYR A 107 -5.90 6.47 14.05
CA TYR A 107 -6.14 5.62 12.88
C TYR A 107 -6.00 6.41 11.59
N ILE A 108 -6.48 7.65 11.53
CA ILE A 108 -6.32 8.52 10.36
C ILE A 108 -4.84 8.86 10.15
N LEU A 109 -4.14 9.35 11.18
CA LEU A 109 -2.73 9.76 11.06
C LEU A 109 -1.81 8.58 10.74
N GLY A 110 -2.05 7.42 11.33
CA GLY A 110 -1.28 6.20 11.04
C GLY A 110 -1.49 5.73 9.60
N SER A 111 -2.75 5.51 9.21
CA SER A 111 -3.07 4.87 7.93
C SER A 111 -2.87 5.78 6.72
N TYR A 112 -3.31 7.04 6.77
CA TYR A 112 -3.05 8.00 5.69
C TYR A 112 -1.56 8.39 5.64
N GLY A 113 -0.91 8.50 6.80
CA GLY A 113 0.53 8.70 6.87
C GLY A 113 1.29 7.56 6.19
N TYR A 114 0.93 6.30 6.47
CA TYR A 114 1.52 5.15 5.78
C TYR A 114 1.37 5.19 4.26
N ILE A 115 0.16 5.49 3.74
CA ILE A 115 -0.10 5.53 2.30
C ILE A 115 0.73 6.63 1.63
N LEU A 116 0.69 7.84 2.18
CA LEU A 116 1.40 8.99 1.62
C LEU A 116 2.92 8.83 1.73
N LEU A 117 3.41 8.31 2.85
CA LEU A 117 4.83 8.07 3.07
C LEU A 117 5.35 6.95 2.15
N THR A 118 4.56 5.89 1.93
CA THR A 118 4.91 4.84 0.97
C THR A 118 5.06 5.41 -0.44
N LEU A 119 4.12 6.25 -0.88
CA LEU A 119 4.21 6.93 -2.18
C LEU A 119 5.45 7.83 -2.26
N TYR A 120 5.67 8.66 -1.25
CA TYR A 120 6.80 9.58 -1.20
C TYR A 120 8.13 8.83 -1.26
N LEU A 121 8.30 7.80 -0.43
CA LEU A 121 9.51 6.99 -0.37
C LEU A 121 9.74 6.22 -1.67
N ASN A 122 8.69 5.66 -2.27
CA ASN A 122 8.81 4.97 -3.57
C ASN A 122 9.32 5.94 -4.65
N TYR A 123 8.77 7.16 -4.71
CA TYR A 123 9.21 8.18 -5.66
C TYR A 123 10.64 8.64 -5.39
N PHE A 124 10.98 8.87 -4.12
CA PHE A 124 12.32 9.25 -3.69
C PHE A 124 13.38 8.20 -4.09
N ILE A 125 13.16 6.93 -3.72
CA ILE A 125 14.08 5.83 -4.05
C ILE A 125 14.27 5.72 -5.56
N ARG A 126 13.19 5.84 -6.33
CA ARG A 126 13.25 5.80 -7.80
C ARG A 126 14.12 6.93 -8.36
N ILE A 127 13.92 8.17 -7.92
CA ILE A 127 14.76 9.30 -8.36
C ILE A 127 16.23 9.06 -8.00
N SER A 128 16.51 8.58 -6.78
CA SER A 128 17.88 8.29 -6.34
C SER A 128 18.55 7.23 -7.23
N ILE A 129 17.84 6.17 -7.60
CA ILE A 129 18.35 5.14 -8.50
C ILE A 129 18.65 5.73 -9.89
N VAL A 130 17.74 6.51 -10.45
CA VAL A 130 17.94 7.16 -11.77
C VAL A 130 19.15 8.08 -11.76
N ASN A 131 19.31 8.88 -10.71
CA ASN A 131 20.46 9.78 -10.58
C ASN A 131 21.79 9.02 -10.46
N SER A 132 21.82 7.89 -9.76
CA SER A 132 23.03 7.06 -9.62
C SER A 132 23.45 6.35 -10.91
N LEU A 133 22.55 6.13 -11.86
CA LEU A 133 22.87 5.51 -13.15
C LEU A 133 23.42 6.53 -14.17
N ASN A 134 23.20 7.83 -13.92
CA ASN A 134 23.59 8.93 -14.81
C ASN A 134 24.87 9.66 -14.36
N SER A 135 25.46 9.26 -13.23
CA SER A 135 26.73 9.77 -12.67
C SER A 135 27.88 8.82 -12.92
#